data_AF-A0A3S9US57-F1
#
_entry.id   AF-A0A3S9US57-F1
#
_cell.length_a   1.000
_cell.length_b   1.000
_cell.length_c   1.000
_cell.angle_alpha   90.00
_cell.angle_beta   90.00
_cell.angle_gamma   90.00
#
_symmetry.space_group_name_H-M   'P 1'
#
loop_
_entity.id
_entity.type
_entity.pdbx_description
1 polymer ?
#
loop_
_entity_poly.entity_id
_entity_poly.type
_entity_poly.pdbx_seq_one_letter_code
_entity_poly.pdbx_strand_id
1 'polypeptide(L)'
;MLYPATFISRGRYSASMFFLSQTRSFGVVQSIFTNGLNIAFGKNLVFVGTEYGNGVPFGIHIESYLYDRLLAETFIGEEVVWNREKQQLSFTNCNVHIHISLMDSFDCSLKLRAQPDLRLSEWAPKMRDLATSMNKELGLGLTLNDALALLETREANSDLERRLLTLSQAIKEPGHEMNIDLIKYFIGRGQGLTPSGDDFLVGIMAIERILGKADSGVSWAISRIMGKLPSLTTQVSANYYYSACDGYFSTVILDLLAALLNEPDYDFEECATALLDVGSSSGMDTYFGLSFAIMSCGLL
;
A
#
# COMPACT_ATOMS: atom_id res chain seq x y z
N MET A 1 11.14 -38.60 -15.63
CA MET A 1 11.55 -38.42 -14.23
C MET A 1 10.53 -37.51 -13.59
N LEU A 2 9.85 -37.94 -12.53
CA LEU A 2 9.06 -37.03 -11.70
C LEU A 2 10.08 -36.20 -10.91
N TYR A 3 10.15 -34.90 -11.16
CA TYR A 3 10.93 -34.01 -10.31
C TYR A 3 10.35 -34.07 -8.88
N PRO A 4 11.20 -34.17 -7.84
CA PRO A 4 10.73 -34.14 -6.46
C PRO A 4 9.96 -32.84 -6.20
N ALA A 5 8.93 -32.89 -5.35
CA ALA A 5 8.12 -31.72 -5.04
C ALA A 5 8.99 -30.59 -4.47
N THR A 6 8.82 -29.39 -4.99
CA THR A 6 9.42 -28.17 -4.45
C THR A 6 8.58 -27.71 -3.26
N PHE A 7 9.13 -27.93 -2.07
CA PHE A 7 8.52 -27.57 -0.80
C PHE A 7 9.11 -26.25 -0.27
N ILE A 8 8.26 -25.22 -0.16
CA ILE A 8 8.62 -23.88 0.29
C ILE A 8 7.99 -23.66 1.67
N SER A 9 8.82 -23.50 2.70
CA SER A 9 8.37 -23.36 4.10
C SER A 9 9.13 -22.30 4.90
N ARG A 10 10.15 -21.67 4.31
CA ARG A 10 10.94 -20.61 4.96
C ARG A 10 10.51 -19.27 4.40
N GLY A 11 10.10 -18.38 5.28
CA GLY A 11 9.51 -17.11 4.88
C GLY A 11 8.65 -16.51 5.97
N ARG A 12 7.93 -15.44 5.61
CA ARG A 12 6.94 -14.79 6.45
C ARG A 12 5.69 -14.47 5.63
N TYR A 13 4.52 -14.40 6.27
CA TYR A 13 3.27 -14.09 5.58
C TYR A 13 2.44 -13.03 6.32
N SER A 14 1.66 -12.25 5.58
CA SER A 14 0.78 -11.26 6.19
C SER A 14 -0.40 -11.94 6.89
N ALA A 15 -0.63 -11.59 8.15
CA ALA A 15 -1.79 -12.04 8.91
C ALA A 15 -3.12 -11.50 8.35
N SER A 16 -3.11 -10.48 7.50
CA SER A 16 -4.31 -9.87 6.90
C SER A 16 -4.74 -10.51 5.57
N MET A 17 -4.11 -11.61 5.13
CA MET A 17 -4.50 -12.27 3.88
C MET A 17 -5.94 -12.79 3.92
N PHE A 18 -6.75 -12.35 2.94
CA PHE A 18 -8.20 -12.62 2.91
C PHE A 18 -8.54 -14.13 2.94
N PHE A 19 -7.74 -14.97 2.27
CA PHE A 19 -8.03 -16.39 2.10
C PHE A 19 -7.76 -17.22 3.36
N LEU A 20 -7.07 -16.69 4.37
CA LEU A 20 -6.78 -17.41 5.63
C LEU A 20 -8.07 -17.85 6.35
N SER A 21 -9.15 -17.08 6.18
CA SER A 21 -10.48 -17.39 6.71
C SER A 21 -11.24 -18.45 5.90
N GLN A 22 -10.86 -18.68 4.65
CA GLN A 22 -11.55 -19.55 3.71
C GLN A 22 -11.04 -20.98 3.83
N THR A 23 -11.93 -21.99 3.83
CA THR A 23 -11.53 -23.41 3.86
C THR A 23 -10.69 -23.80 2.64
N ARG A 24 -11.08 -23.29 1.48
CA ARG A 24 -10.42 -23.52 0.20
C ARG A 24 -10.60 -22.30 -0.69
N SER A 25 -9.60 -21.98 -1.51
CA SER A 25 -9.70 -20.92 -2.51
C SER A 25 -8.92 -21.29 -3.76
N PHE A 26 -9.37 -20.81 -4.91
CA PHE A 26 -8.78 -21.07 -6.21
C PHE A 26 -8.29 -19.76 -6.81
N GLY A 27 -7.05 -19.77 -7.27
CA GLY A 27 -6.40 -18.62 -7.85
C GLY A 27 -5.57 -19.01 -9.05
N VAL A 28 -4.99 -18.00 -9.69
CA VAL A 28 -4.17 -18.15 -10.89
C VAL A 28 -2.98 -17.21 -10.80
N VAL A 29 -1.79 -17.68 -11.18
CA VAL A 29 -0.61 -16.82 -11.32
C VAL A 29 -0.88 -15.82 -12.44
N GLN A 30 -1.05 -14.55 -12.07
CA GLN A 30 -1.47 -13.49 -12.98
C GLN A 30 -0.27 -12.77 -13.60
N SER A 31 0.78 -12.56 -12.83
CA SER A 31 1.98 -11.83 -13.26
C SER A 31 3.21 -12.33 -12.52
N ILE A 32 4.36 -12.23 -13.17
CA ILE A 32 5.67 -12.66 -12.67
C ILE A 32 6.66 -11.52 -12.90
N PHE A 33 7.48 -11.22 -11.90
CA PHE A 33 8.51 -10.20 -11.88
C PHE A 33 9.85 -10.81 -11.47
N THR A 34 10.90 -9.99 -11.48
CA THR A 34 12.24 -10.41 -11.03
C THR A 34 12.25 -10.89 -9.58
N ASN A 35 11.49 -10.25 -8.69
CA ASN A 35 11.52 -10.49 -7.23
C ASN A 35 10.17 -10.89 -6.64
N GLY A 36 9.22 -11.31 -7.47
CA GLY A 36 7.93 -11.77 -6.98
C GLY A 36 6.93 -12.06 -8.08
N LEU A 37 5.81 -12.64 -7.69
CA LEU A 37 4.68 -12.91 -8.56
C LEU A 37 3.38 -12.53 -7.87
N ASN A 38 2.33 -12.31 -8.65
CA ASN A 38 0.99 -12.11 -8.13
C ASN A 38 0.11 -13.31 -8.48
N ILE A 39 -0.64 -13.79 -7.50
CA ILE A 39 -1.66 -14.82 -7.64
C ILE A 39 -3.02 -14.15 -7.43
N ALA A 40 -3.85 -14.14 -8.46
CA ALA A 40 -5.19 -13.59 -8.41
C ALA A 40 -6.17 -14.64 -7.90
N PHE A 41 -6.93 -14.30 -6.86
CA PHE A 41 -8.04 -15.09 -6.34
C PHE A 41 -9.34 -14.28 -6.51
N GLY A 42 -9.88 -14.32 -7.73
CA GLY A 42 -10.98 -13.43 -8.13
C GLY A 42 -10.52 -11.96 -8.10
N LYS A 43 -11.19 -11.13 -7.29
CA LYS A 43 -10.83 -9.71 -7.13
C LYS A 43 -9.61 -9.49 -6.21
N ASN A 44 -9.29 -10.45 -5.36
CA ASN A 44 -8.22 -10.33 -4.38
C ASN A 44 -6.90 -10.81 -4.98
N LEU A 45 -5.81 -10.27 -4.48
CA LEU A 45 -4.45 -10.59 -4.90
C LEU A 45 -3.67 -11.19 -3.75
N VAL A 46 -2.70 -12.04 -4.07
CA VAL A 46 -1.68 -12.53 -3.16
C VAL A 46 -0.34 -12.31 -3.84
N PHE A 47 0.52 -11.54 -3.20
CA PHE A 47 1.87 -11.30 -3.69
C PHE A 47 2.82 -12.33 -3.06
N VAL A 48 3.57 -13.06 -3.86
CA VAL A 48 4.65 -13.95 -3.39
C VAL A 48 5.98 -13.35 -3.84
N GLY A 49 6.80 -12.86 -2.92
CA GLY A 49 8.04 -12.14 -3.26
C GLY A 49 9.25 -12.58 -2.44
N THR A 50 10.42 -12.07 -2.83
CA THR A 50 11.70 -12.28 -2.11
C THR A 50 11.93 -11.25 -1.00
N GLU A 51 13.04 -11.43 -0.27
CA GLU A 51 13.57 -10.69 0.88
C GLU A 51 12.98 -9.30 1.22
N TYR A 52 12.62 -9.17 2.51
CA TYR A 52 12.56 -8.02 3.43
C TYR A 52 12.63 -6.59 2.82
N GLY A 53 11.68 -5.68 3.02
CA GLY A 53 11.27 -5.30 4.38
C GLY A 53 9.97 -4.52 4.46
N ASN A 54 9.19 -4.46 3.39
CA ASN A 54 8.06 -3.53 3.32
C ASN A 54 6.71 -4.21 3.48
N GLY A 55 6.72 -5.45 4.01
CA GLY A 55 5.59 -6.32 4.35
C GLY A 55 4.23 -5.79 3.88
N VAL A 56 3.75 -6.29 2.74
CA VAL A 56 2.48 -5.82 2.16
C VAL A 56 1.30 -6.61 2.74
N PRO A 57 0.10 -6.00 2.90
CA PRO A 57 -1.05 -6.65 3.54
C PRO A 57 -1.51 -7.97 2.92
N PHE A 58 -1.16 -8.21 1.66
CA PHE A 58 -1.51 -9.41 0.91
C PHE A 58 -0.27 -10.21 0.48
N GLY A 59 0.83 -10.09 1.23
CA GLY A 59 2.14 -10.65 0.90
C GLY A 59 2.50 -11.97 1.58
N ILE A 60 3.22 -12.82 0.85
CA ILE A 60 4.01 -13.95 1.34
C ILE A 60 5.44 -13.69 0.87
N HIS A 61 6.37 -13.58 1.80
CA HIS A 61 7.78 -13.36 1.53
C HIS A 61 8.55 -14.65 1.77
N ILE A 62 9.31 -15.10 0.79
CA ILE A 62 10.10 -16.33 0.84
C ILE A 62 11.57 -16.00 0.58
N GLU A 63 12.47 -16.90 0.96
CA GLU A 63 13.91 -16.71 0.71
C GLU A 63 14.19 -16.71 -0.81
N SER A 64 15.15 -15.88 -1.25
CA SER A 64 15.40 -15.64 -2.69
C SER A 64 15.63 -16.92 -3.49
N TYR A 65 16.40 -17.87 -2.95
CA TYR A 65 16.64 -19.16 -3.61
C TYR A 65 15.38 -20.05 -3.72
N LEU A 66 14.38 -19.88 -2.85
CA LEU A 66 13.10 -20.59 -2.95
C LEU A 66 12.22 -19.97 -4.03
N TYR A 67 12.29 -18.65 -4.18
CA TYR A 67 11.63 -17.96 -5.28
C TYR A 67 12.22 -18.36 -6.63
N ASP A 68 13.55 -18.49 -6.76
CA ASP A 68 14.19 -18.97 -7.99
C ASP A 68 13.67 -20.37 -8.38
N ARG A 69 13.46 -21.26 -7.40
CA ARG A 69 12.87 -22.59 -7.65
C ARG A 69 11.41 -22.50 -8.06
N LEU A 70 10.61 -21.67 -7.39
CA LEU A 70 9.22 -21.41 -7.77
C LEU A 70 9.14 -20.92 -9.21
N LEU A 71 10.00 -19.95 -9.58
CA LEU A 71 10.05 -19.35 -10.90
C LEU A 71 10.48 -20.33 -11.99
N ALA A 72 11.35 -21.28 -11.68
CA ALA A 72 11.79 -22.31 -12.61
C ALA A 72 10.67 -23.31 -12.99
N GLU A 73 9.62 -23.43 -12.17
CA GLU A 73 8.56 -24.42 -12.34
C GLU A 73 7.18 -23.81 -12.67
N THR A 74 6.93 -22.56 -12.28
CA THR A 74 5.65 -21.88 -12.48
C THR A 74 5.60 -21.09 -13.79
N PHE A 75 4.40 -20.73 -14.23
CA PHE A 75 4.17 -19.88 -15.39
C PHE A 75 2.92 -19.01 -15.19
N ILE A 76 2.74 -17.98 -16.01
CA ILE A 76 1.51 -17.17 -16.00
C ILE A 76 0.33 -18.04 -16.47
N GLY A 77 -0.75 -18.04 -15.71
CA GLY A 77 -1.89 -18.94 -15.93
C GLY A 77 -1.84 -20.20 -15.07
N GLU A 78 -0.78 -20.41 -14.29
CA GLU A 78 -0.69 -21.56 -13.39
C GLU A 78 -1.76 -21.49 -12.30
N GLU A 79 -2.54 -22.57 -12.15
CA GLU A 79 -3.60 -22.66 -11.16
C GLU A 79 -3.02 -22.89 -9.77
N VAL A 80 -3.55 -22.17 -8.77
CA VAL A 80 -3.11 -22.26 -7.39
C VAL A 80 -4.30 -22.52 -6.47
N VAL A 81 -4.18 -23.52 -5.61
CA VAL A 81 -5.22 -23.89 -4.64
C VAL A 81 -4.73 -23.63 -3.23
N TRP A 82 -5.44 -22.78 -2.50
CA TRP A 82 -5.31 -22.67 -1.05
C TRP A 82 -6.07 -23.79 -0.34
N ASN A 83 -5.44 -24.41 0.66
CA ASN A 83 -6.06 -25.36 1.58
C ASN A 83 -5.78 -24.95 3.03
N ARG A 84 -6.83 -24.63 3.78
CA ARG A 84 -6.74 -24.15 5.17
C ARG A 84 -6.31 -25.21 6.17
N GLU A 85 -6.77 -26.45 6.01
CA GLU A 85 -6.41 -27.55 6.94
C GLU A 85 -4.90 -27.81 6.90
N LYS A 86 -4.31 -27.73 5.71
CA LYS A 86 -2.87 -27.90 5.49
C LYS A 86 -2.07 -26.60 5.61
N GLN A 87 -2.75 -25.45 5.69
CA GLN A 87 -2.13 -24.12 5.62
C GLN A 87 -1.17 -23.99 4.43
N GLN A 88 -1.63 -24.37 3.23
CA GLN A 88 -0.77 -24.47 2.05
C GLN A 88 -1.40 -23.86 0.79
N LEU A 89 -0.56 -23.27 -0.05
CA LEU A 89 -0.84 -22.99 -1.46
C LEU A 89 -0.19 -24.08 -2.31
N SER A 90 -0.98 -24.74 -3.14
CA SER A 90 -0.53 -25.79 -4.06
C SER A 90 -0.72 -25.32 -5.50
N PHE A 91 0.37 -25.26 -6.24
CA PHE A 91 0.35 -25.03 -7.68
C PHE A 91 -0.04 -26.37 -8.33
N THR A 92 -0.98 -26.35 -9.28
CA THR A 92 -1.68 -27.57 -9.75
C THR A 92 -0.88 -28.36 -10.78
N ASN A 93 -0.22 -27.67 -11.72
CA ASN A 93 0.53 -28.27 -12.82
C ASN A 93 2.03 -28.30 -12.56
N CYS A 94 2.53 -27.52 -11.59
CA CYS A 94 3.88 -27.69 -11.06
C CYS A 94 3.86 -28.32 -9.66
N ASN A 95 4.89 -29.10 -9.32
CA ASN A 95 4.95 -29.82 -8.05
C ASN A 95 5.43 -28.90 -6.92
N VAL A 96 4.91 -27.66 -6.88
CA VAL A 96 5.33 -26.59 -5.98
C VAL A 96 4.26 -26.38 -4.91
N HIS A 97 4.70 -26.37 -3.65
CA HIS A 97 3.83 -26.15 -2.50
C HIS A 97 4.45 -25.13 -1.54
N ILE A 98 3.69 -24.07 -1.22
CA ILE A 98 4.06 -23.07 -0.22
C ILE A 98 3.28 -23.38 1.06
N HIS A 99 3.99 -23.74 2.12
CA HIS A 99 3.43 -24.07 3.42
C HIS A 99 3.66 -22.93 4.40
N ILE A 100 2.59 -22.22 4.76
CA ILE A 100 2.69 -21.06 5.66
C ILE A 100 2.64 -21.47 7.13
N SER A 101 2.28 -22.72 7.46
CA SER A 101 2.25 -23.22 8.85
C SER A 101 3.62 -23.24 9.54
N LEU A 102 4.71 -23.16 8.76
CA LEU A 102 6.09 -23.13 9.24
C LEU A 102 6.73 -21.75 9.09
N MET A 103 5.98 -20.76 8.63
CA MET A 103 6.43 -19.38 8.42
C MET A 103 5.96 -18.49 9.57
N ASP A 104 6.72 -17.44 9.87
CA ASP A 104 6.27 -16.43 10.82
C ASP A 104 5.21 -15.53 10.17
N SER A 105 4.21 -15.10 10.94
CA SER A 105 3.31 -14.05 10.48
C SER A 105 3.92 -12.67 10.73
N PHE A 106 3.58 -11.70 9.89
CA PHE A 106 3.76 -10.29 10.16
C PHE A 106 2.41 -9.56 10.13
N ASP A 107 2.36 -8.43 10.82
CA ASP A 107 1.14 -7.67 11.03
C ASP A 107 1.15 -6.40 10.19
N CYS A 108 0.11 -6.22 9.38
CA CYS A 108 -0.11 -5.03 8.57
C CYS A 108 -1.21 -4.13 9.15
N SER A 109 -1.73 -4.41 10.34
CA SER A 109 -2.78 -3.59 10.95
C SER A 109 -2.22 -2.31 11.55
N LEU A 110 -2.86 -1.19 11.23
CA LEU A 110 -2.61 0.06 11.92
C LEU A 110 -3.21 -0.01 13.33
N LYS A 111 -2.34 -0.16 14.33
CA LYS A 111 -2.71 -0.17 15.75
C LYS A 111 -2.46 1.20 16.36
N LEU A 112 -3.51 1.87 16.80
CA LEU A 112 -3.38 3.08 17.60
C LEU A 112 -3.24 2.69 19.08
N ARG A 113 -2.26 3.25 19.78
CA ARG A 113 -2.24 3.23 21.24
C ARG A 113 -3.50 3.92 21.79
N ALA A 114 -3.88 3.63 23.03
CA ALA A 114 -4.89 4.43 23.70
C ALA A 114 -4.33 5.86 23.94
N GLN A 115 -4.94 6.87 23.32
CA GLN A 115 -4.52 8.28 23.36
C GLN A 115 -3.11 8.55 22.76
N PRO A 116 -2.91 8.35 21.44
CA PRO A 116 -1.65 8.71 20.81
C PRO A 116 -1.46 10.23 20.80
N ASP A 117 -0.21 10.70 20.86
CA ASP A 117 0.09 12.12 20.70
C ASP A 117 -0.05 12.49 19.22
N LEU A 118 -1.16 13.14 18.87
CA LEU A 118 -1.55 13.44 17.49
C LEU A 118 -0.99 14.77 16.97
N ARG A 119 0.15 15.23 17.50
CA ARG A 119 0.90 16.43 17.05
C ARG A 119 1.53 16.25 15.67
N LEU A 120 0.77 15.74 14.70
CA LEU A 120 1.20 15.53 13.33
C LEU A 120 1.61 16.85 12.66
N SER A 121 1.02 17.98 13.07
CA SER A 121 1.37 19.31 12.58
C SER A 121 2.82 19.71 12.91
N GLU A 122 3.38 19.23 14.02
CA GLU A 122 4.78 19.49 14.41
C GLU A 122 5.78 18.83 13.44
N TRP A 123 5.37 17.79 12.71
CA TRP A 123 6.20 17.13 11.70
C TRP A 123 6.21 17.82 10.34
N ALA A 124 5.28 18.74 10.07
CA ALA A 124 5.16 19.38 8.76
C ALA A 124 6.45 20.05 8.27
N PRO A 125 7.22 20.80 9.10
CA PRO A 125 8.50 21.37 8.69
C PRO A 125 9.52 20.30 8.31
N LYS A 126 9.69 19.28 9.15
CA LYS A 126 10.66 18.20 8.91
C LYS A 126 10.34 17.39 7.66
N MET A 127 9.05 17.06 7.45
CA MET A 127 8.62 16.36 6.25
C MET A 127 8.86 17.17 4.98
N ARG A 128 8.71 18.49 5.07
CA ARG A 128 9.00 19.41 3.98
C ARG A 128 10.49 19.50 3.70
N ASP A 129 11.33 19.64 4.72
CA ASP A 129 12.78 19.73 4.54
C ASP A 129 13.33 18.48 3.85
N LEU A 130 12.85 17.30 4.26
CA LEU A 130 13.16 16.04 3.57
C LEU A 130 12.67 16.06 2.12
N ALA A 131 11.44 16.51 1.87
CA ALA A 131 10.89 16.65 0.52
C ALA A 131 11.74 17.56 -0.39
N THR A 132 12.15 18.72 0.11
CA THR A 132 12.97 19.69 -0.62
C THR A 132 14.36 19.13 -0.91
N SER A 133 14.95 18.37 0.03
CA SER A 133 16.29 17.79 -0.18
C SER A 133 16.34 16.71 -1.26
N MET A 134 15.23 16.00 -1.50
CA MET A 134 15.16 14.97 -2.54
C MET A 134 15.09 15.54 -3.96
N ASN A 135 14.40 16.67 -4.16
CA ASN A 135 14.17 17.33 -5.46
C ASN A 135 13.79 16.35 -6.61
N LYS A 136 12.89 15.39 -6.33
CA LYS A 136 12.43 14.38 -7.29
C LYS A 136 11.03 14.71 -7.82
N GLU A 137 10.77 14.31 -9.06
CA GLU A 137 9.46 14.42 -9.70
C GLU A 137 8.51 13.32 -9.20
N LEU A 138 7.28 13.72 -8.87
CA LEU A 138 6.16 12.82 -8.63
C LEU A 138 5.62 12.32 -9.96
N GLY A 139 5.08 11.10 -10.00
CA GLY A 139 4.50 10.57 -11.24
C GLY A 139 3.16 11.23 -11.63
N LEU A 140 2.70 12.20 -10.85
CA LEU A 140 1.60 13.11 -11.17
C LEU A 140 2.03 14.34 -12.02
N GLY A 141 3.33 14.55 -12.25
CA GLY A 141 3.84 15.62 -13.12
C GLY A 141 4.16 16.94 -12.43
N LEU A 142 4.48 16.89 -11.13
CA LEU A 142 4.96 18.01 -10.32
C LEU A 142 6.13 17.52 -9.46
N THR A 143 7.01 18.41 -9.01
CA THR A 143 7.94 18.03 -7.94
C THR A 143 7.20 17.97 -6.61
N LEU A 144 7.71 17.17 -5.67
CA LEU A 144 7.16 17.13 -4.32
C LEU A 144 7.18 18.51 -3.65
N ASN A 145 8.27 19.27 -3.85
CA ASN A 145 8.39 20.62 -3.32
C ASN A 145 7.32 21.57 -3.88
N ASP A 146 7.07 21.56 -5.19
CA ASP A 146 6.05 22.40 -5.81
C ASP A 146 4.64 22.03 -5.34
N ALA A 147 4.36 20.72 -5.23
CA ALA A 147 3.07 20.23 -4.77
C ALA A 147 2.78 20.61 -3.30
N LEU A 148 3.80 20.69 -2.45
CA LEU A 148 3.67 21.15 -1.07
C LEU A 148 3.61 22.70 -0.97
N ALA A 149 4.40 23.42 -1.77
CA ALA A 149 4.36 24.88 -1.84
C ALA A 149 2.99 25.41 -2.32
N LEU A 150 2.32 24.66 -3.20
CA LEU A 150 0.95 24.93 -3.65
C LEU A 150 -0.03 25.09 -2.47
N LEU A 151 0.15 24.33 -1.38
CA LEU A 151 -0.73 24.40 -0.21
C LEU A 151 -0.61 25.72 0.55
N GLU A 152 0.47 26.47 0.33
CA GLU A 152 0.72 27.78 0.94
C GLU A 152 0.27 28.91 0.03
N THR A 153 0.69 28.88 -1.24
CA THR A 153 0.37 29.93 -2.21
C THR A 153 -1.12 29.96 -2.54
N ARG A 154 -1.78 28.80 -2.54
CA ARG A 154 -3.19 28.64 -2.96
C ARG A 154 -3.45 29.14 -4.40
N GLU A 155 -2.40 29.23 -5.21
CA GLU A 155 -2.46 29.68 -6.60
C GLU A 155 -2.25 28.47 -7.52
N ALA A 156 -3.26 28.16 -8.35
CA ALA A 156 -3.22 27.02 -9.24
C ALA A 156 -3.19 27.43 -10.72
N ASN A 157 -2.16 26.94 -11.42
CA ASN A 157 -1.89 27.19 -12.84
C ASN A 157 -2.32 26.02 -13.74
N SER A 158 -2.60 24.84 -13.17
CA SER A 158 -3.03 23.64 -13.88
C SER A 158 -4.33 23.03 -13.31
N ASP A 159 -4.99 22.16 -14.08
CA ASP A 159 -6.16 21.39 -13.58
C ASP A 159 -5.78 20.49 -12.40
N LEU A 160 -4.59 19.90 -12.43
CA LEU A 160 -4.06 19.09 -11.33
C LEU A 160 -3.92 19.92 -10.05
N GLU A 161 -3.27 21.08 -10.11
CA GLU A 161 -3.11 21.98 -8.97
C GLU A 161 -4.47 22.43 -8.40
N ARG A 162 -5.44 22.74 -9.26
CA ARG A 162 -6.82 23.09 -8.83
C ARG A 162 -7.47 21.95 -8.06
N ARG A 163 -7.29 20.71 -8.52
CA ARG A 163 -7.84 19.52 -7.85
C ARG A 163 -7.13 19.20 -6.55
N LEU A 164 -5.80 19.38 -6.49
CA LEU A 164 -5.04 19.28 -5.24
C LEU A 164 -5.52 20.32 -4.23
N LEU A 165 -5.70 21.59 -4.62
CA LEU A 165 -6.25 22.62 -3.73
C LEU A 165 -7.67 22.28 -3.26
N THR A 166 -8.52 21.78 -4.15
CA THR A 166 -9.89 21.35 -3.82
C THR A 166 -9.88 20.19 -2.82
N LEU A 167 -9.00 19.20 -3.04
CA LEU A 167 -8.83 18.06 -2.13
C LEU A 167 -8.29 18.50 -0.76
N SER A 168 -7.31 19.40 -0.75
CA SER A 168 -6.78 20.00 0.48
C SER A 168 -7.87 20.68 1.31
N GLN A 169 -8.76 21.44 0.64
CA GLN A 169 -9.90 22.08 1.31
C GLN A 169 -10.90 21.06 1.84
N ALA A 170 -11.22 20.01 1.08
CA ALA A 170 -12.13 18.95 1.53
C ALA A 170 -11.59 18.18 2.75
N ILE A 171 -10.27 17.95 2.83
CA ILE A 171 -9.62 17.32 3.99
C ILE A 171 -9.71 18.20 5.26
N LYS A 172 -9.73 19.52 5.10
CA LYS A 172 -9.83 20.50 6.21
C LYS A 172 -11.21 20.57 6.84
N GLU A 173 -12.27 20.31 6.09
CA GLU A 173 -13.66 20.53 6.51
C GLU A 173 -14.28 19.20 6.99
N PRO A 174 -14.13 18.82 8.27
CA PRO A 174 -14.72 17.60 8.79
C PRO A 174 -16.26 17.65 8.69
N GLY A 175 -16.86 16.51 8.37
CA GLY A 175 -18.32 16.33 8.38
C GLY A 175 -19.01 16.48 7.02
N HIS A 176 -18.31 16.87 5.96
CA HIS A 176 -18.81 16.75 4.59
C HIS A 176 -18.32 15.47 3.93
N GLU A 177 -19.21 14.79 3.22
CA GLU A 177 -18.88 13.63 2.42
C GLU A 177 -17.87 14.02 1.32
N MET A 178 -16.74 13.31 1.26
CA MET A 178 -15.72 13.53 0.24
C MET A 178 -16.28 13.38 -1.17
N ASN A 179 -15.97 14.34 -2.06
CA ASN A 179 -16.45 14.29 -3.44
C ASN A 179 -15.87 13.08 -4.20
N ILE A 180 -16.72 12.10 -4.51
CA ILE A 180 -16.32 10.86 -5.18
C ILE A 180 -15.69 11.13 -6.56
N ASP A 181 -16.17 12.10 -7.32
CA ASP A 181 -15.63 12.40 -8.65
C ASP A 181 -14.29 13.13 -8.58
N LEU A 182 -14.03 13.88 -7.50
CA LEU A 182 -12.70 14.39 -7.20
C LEU A 182 -11.73 13.24 -6.91
N ILE A 183 -12.13 12.24 -6.11
CA ILE A 183 -11.26 11.10 -5.80
C ILE A 183 -11.01 10.24 -7.04
N LYS A 184 -12.04 9.94 -7.84
CA LYS A 184 -11.88 9.23 -9.12
C LYS A 184 -10.92 9.91 -10.09
N TYR A 185 -10.71 11.22 -9.97
CA TYR A 185 -9.71 11.87 -10.79
C TYR A 185 -8.33 11.27 -10.54
N PHE A 186 -7.94 11.01 -9.29
CA PHE A 186 -6.61 10.52 -8.96
C PHE A 186 -6.44 9.01 -9.19
N ILE A 187 -7.52 8.23 -9.04
CA ILE A 187 -7.47 6.77 -9.19
C ILE A 187 -6.97 6.38 -10.59
N GLY A 188 -5.96 5.50 -10.64
CA GLY A 188 -5.39 5.00 -11.88
C GLY A 188 -4.53 5.99 -12.67
N ARG A 189 -4.27 7.22 -12.16
CA ARG A 189 -3.38 8.18 -12.80
C ARG A 189 -1.93 7.92 -12.45
N GLY A 190 -1.08 7.83 -13.47
CA GLY A 190 0.33 7.49 -13.35
C GLY A 190 0.65 6.24 -14.17
N GLN A 191 1.91 5.83 -14.16
CA GLN A 191 2.38 4.63 -14.89
C GLN A 191 2.64 3.48 -13.93
N GLY A 192 2.64 2.25 -14.44
CA GLY A 192 3.02 1.06 -13.69
C GLY A 192 1.88 0.36 -12.95
N LEU A 193 2.26 -0.59 -12.10
CA LEU A 193 1.30 -1.42 -11.34
C LEU A 193 0.67 -0.68 -10.17
N THR A 194 1.32 0.34 -9.65
CA THR A 194 0.80 1.25 -8.63
C THR A 194 0.86 2.67 -9.20
N PRO A 195 -0.17 3.11 -9.93
CA PRO A 195 -0.20 4.47 -10.47
C PRO A 195 -0.05 5.50 -9.34
N SER A 196 0.70 6.57 -9.58
CA SER A 196 1.05 7.59 -8.59
C SER A 196 -0.15 8.19 -7.84
N GLY A 197 -1.27 8.40 -8.53
CA GLY A 197 -2.49 8.87 -7.89
C GLY A 197 -3.09 7.88 -6.90
N ASP A 198 -2.87 6.58 -7.09
CA ASP A 198 -3.29 5.56 -6.13
C ASP A 198 -2.40 5.54 -4.89
N ASP A 199 -1.08 5.57 -5.07
CA ASP A 199 -0.11 5.63 -3.96
C ASP A 199 -0.31 6.90 -3.11
N PHE A 200 -0.55 8.03 -3.77
CA PHE A 200 -0.92 9.29 -3.13
C PHE A 200 -2.19 9.16 -2.27
N LEU A 201 -3.26 8.56 -2.80
CA LEU A 201 -4.51 8.39 -2.05
C LEU A 201 -4.35 7.40 -0.88
N VAL A 202 -3.58 6.33 -1.05
CA VAL A 202 -3.28 5.38 0.05
C VAL A 202 -2.53 6.07 1.19
N GLY A 203 -1.56 6.95 0.88
CA GLY A 203 -0.90 7.79 1.88
C GLY A 203 -1.89 8.69 2.64
N ILE A 204 -2.83 9.32 1.95
CA ILE A 204 -3.88 10.13 2.61
C ILE A 204 -4.74 9.27 3.53
N MET A 205 -5.21 8.10 3.06
CA MET A 205 -6.03 7.18 3.85
C MET A 205 -5.35 6.75 5.15
N ALA A 206 -4.02 6.60 5.14
CA ALA A 206 -3.25 6.22 6.31
C ALA A 206 -3.31 7.31 7.41
N ILE A 207 -3.16 8.60 7.04
CA ILE A 207 -3.32 9.73 7.96
C ILE A 207 -4.77 9.90 8.41
N GLU A 208 -5.75 9.77 7.50
CA GLU A 208 -7.17 9.84 7.86
C GLU A 208 -7.56 8.81 8.93
N ARG A 209 -7.00 7.61 8.85
CA ARG A 209 -7.26 6.55 9.81
C ARG A 209 -6.76 6.90 11.21
N ILE A 210 -5.56 7.48 11.32
CA ILE A 210 -5.02 7.97 12.60
C ILE A 210 -5.88 9.10 13.17
N LEU A 211 -6.35 10.00 12.32
CA LEU A 211 -7.15 11.16 12.69
C LEU A 211 -8.62 10.83 13.00
N GLY A 212 -9.04 9.57 12.86
CA GLY A 212 -10.44 9.17 13.01
C GLY A 212 -11.36 9.77 11.94
N LYS A 213 -10.81 10.14 10.77
CA LYS A 213 -11.53 10.78 9.65
C LYS A 213 -11.89 9.81 8.51
N ALA A 214 -11.64 8.51 8.69
CA ALA A 214 -11.89 7.50 7.65
C ALA A 214 -13.37 7.42 7.21
N ASP A 215 -14.32 7.82 8.06
CA ASP A 215 -15.76 7.73 7.78
C ASP A 215 -16.32 8.88 6.92
N SER A 216 -15.54 9.91 6.62
CA SER A 216 -15.98 11.03 5.76
C SER A 216 -14.98 11.43 4.67
N GLY A 217 -13.72 11.01 4.78
CA GLY A 217 -12.63 11.40 3.88
C GLY A 217 -12.48 10.56 2.60
N VAL A 218 -11.27 10.50 2.07
CA VAL A 218 -10.85 9.66 0.94
C VAL A 218 -11.25 8.21 1.18
N SER A 219 -11.02 7.70 2.39
CA SER A 219 -11.35 6.32 2.76
C SER A 219 -12.84 6.02 2.57
N TRP A 220 -13.71 6.95 2.97
CA TRP A 220 -15.15 6.86 2.74
C TRP A 220 -15.48 6.88 1.25
N ALA A 221 -14.91 7.80 0.46
CA ALA A 221 -15.17 7.87 -0.98
C ALA A 221 -14.76 6.58 -1.71
N ILE A 222 -13.58 6.02 -1.37
CA ILE A 222 -13.11 4.73 -1.88
C ILE A 222 -14.08 3.60 -1.50
N SER A 223 -14.57 3.58 -0.25
CA SER A 223 -15.56 2.59 0.21
C SER A 223 -16.83 2.57 -0.66
N ARG A 224 -17.27 3.73 -1.15
CA ARG A 224 -18.47 3.88 -2.00
C ARG A 224 -18.30 3.40 -3.43
N ILE A 225 -17.05 3.25 -3.88
CA ILE A 225 -16.72 2.83 -5.25
C ILE A 225 -15.92 1.52 -5.30
N MET A 226 -15.80 0.78 -4.20
CA MET A 226 -15.04 -0.48 -4.13
C MET A 226 -15.34 -1.45 -5.27
N GLY A 227 -16.62 -1.62 -5.63
CA GLY A 227 -17.02 -2.51 -6.73
C GLY A 227 -16.58 -2.06 -8.12
N LYS A 228 -16.18 -0.78 -8.28
CA LYS A 228 -15.72 -0.19 -9.54
C LYS A 228 -14.19 -0.10 -9.62
N LEU A 229 -13.46 -0.24 -8.51
CA LEU A 229 -11.99 -0.14 -8.47
C LEU A 229 -11.28 -1.02 -9.52
N PRO A 230 -11.71 -2.27 -9.80
CA PRO A 230 -11.06 -3.09 -10.83
C PRO A 230 -11.11 -2.52 -12.25
N SER A 231 -12.00 -1.55 -12.51
CA SER A 231 -12.11 -0.84 -13.80
C SER A 231 -11.46 0.54 -13.80
N LEU A 232 -11.05 1.05 -12.63
CA LEU A 232 -10.50 2.40 -12.47
C LEU A 232 -8.98 2.39 -12.28
N THR A 233 -8.42 1.31 -11.72
CA THR A 233 -6.98 1.14 -11.50
C THR A 233 -6.57 -0.32 -11.71
N THR A 234 -5.30 -0.62 -11.50
CA THR A 234 -4.76 -1.97 -11.56
C THR A 234 -5.30 -2.84 -10.42
N GLN A 235 -5.20 -4.16 -10.58
CA GLN A 235 -5.58 -5.09 -9.52
C GLN A 235 -4.70 -4.96 -8.27
N VAL A 236 -3.44 -4.54 -8.42
CA VAL A 236 -2.51 -4.30 -7.31
C VAL A 236 -2.98 -3.11 -6.47
N SER A 237 -3.19 -1.94 -7.09
CA SER A 237 -3.71 -0.75 -6.39
C SER A 237 -5.09 -0.99 -5.78
N ALA A 238 -5.98 -1.70 -6.48
CA ALA A 238 -7.28 -2.07 -5.92
C ALA A 238 -7.14 -2.87 -4.61
N ASN A 239 -6.15 -3.77 -4.50
CA ASN A 239 -5.90 -4.53 -3.28
C ASN A 239 -5.29 -3.68 -2.15
N TYR A 240 -4.47 -2.69 -2.48
CA TYR A 240 -4.05 -1.69 -1.49
C TYR A 240 -5.24 -0.89 -0.95
N TYR A 241 -6.18 -0.47 -1.80
CA TYR A 241 -7.41 0.19 -1.34
C TYR A 241 -8.28 -0.70 -0.45
N TYR A 242 -8.50 -1.97 -0.84
CA TYR A 242 -9.26 -2.91 0.01
C TYR A 242 -8.60 -3.06 1.38
N SER A 243 -7.27 -3.20 1.39
CA SER A 243 -6.48 -3.31 2.62
C SER A 243 -6.59 -2.04 3.47
N ALA A 244 -6.41 -0.86 2.87
CA ALA A 244 -6.43 0.42 3.56
C ALA A 244 -7.82 0.73 4.15
N CYS A 245 -8.91 0.39 3.46
CA CYS A 245 -10.28 0.49 4.01
C CYS A 245 -10.43 -0.35 5.28
N ASP A 246 -9.87 -1.56 5.30
CA ASP A 246 -9.89 -2.44 6.48
C ASP A 246 -8.88 -2.02 7.57
N GLY A 247 -8.04 -1.02 7.29
CA GLY A 247 -7.03 -0.51 8.22
C GLY A 247 -5.67 -1.23 8.13
N TYR A 248 -5.43 -1.92 7.02
CA TYR A 248 -4.15 -2.57 6.75
C TYR A 248 -3.30 -1.77 5.76
N PHE A 249 -2.03 -1.54 6.11
CA PHE A 249 -1.05 -0.82 5.29
C PHE A 249 0.26 -1.60 5.23
N SER A 250 1.14 -1.27 4.27
CA SER A 250 2.48 -1.85 4.23
C SER A 250 3.27 -1.50 5.48
N THR A 251 4.19 -2.37 5.91
CA THR A 251 4.94 -2.16 7.16
C THR A 251 5.73 -0.86 7.14
N VAL A 252 6.32 -0.46 6.00
CA VAL A 252 7.00 0.85 5.87
C VAL A 252 6.08 2.06 6.10
N ILE A 253 4.81 1.98 5.71
CA ILE A 253 3.85 3.03 6.04
C ILE A 253 3.61 3.00 7.55
N LEU A 254 3.36 1.82 8.12
CA LEU A 254 3.11 1.68 9.57
C LEU A 254 4.29 2.18 10.42
N ASP A 255 5.52 1.86 10.03
CA ASP A 255 6.76 2.24 10.72
C ASP A 255 6.93 3.77 10.68
N LEU A 256 6.70 4.41 9.52
CA LEU A 256 6.71 5.87 9.43
C LEU A 256 5.58 6.51 10.25
N LEU A 257 4.38 5.94 10.25
CA LEU A 257 3.29 6.41 11.10
C LEU A 257 3.63 6.28 12.59
N ALA A 258 4.30 5.20 13.00
CA ALA A 258 4.77 5.02 14.36
C ALA A 258 5.80 6.10 14.76
N ALA A 259 6.75 6.41 13.87
CA ALA A 259 7.68 7.53 14.08
C ALA A 259 6.95 8.87 14.24
N LEU A 260 5.96 9.15 13.37
CA LEU A 260 5.14 10.38 13.45
C LEU A 260 4.31 10.47 14.74
N LEU A 261 4.00 9.33 15.36
CA LEU A 261 3.30 9.24 16.64
C LEU A 261 4.26 9.18 17.85
N ASN A 262 5.55 9.44 17.64
CA ASN A 262 6.62 9.43 18.65
C ASN A 262 6.77 8.08 19.37
N GLU A 263 6.57 6.97 18.66
CA GLU A 263 6.85 5.65 19.18
C GLU A 263 8.38 5.47 19.36
N PRO A 264 8.86 5.01 20.54
CA PRO A 264 10.27 5.12 20.93
C PRO A 264 11.24 4.29 20.09
N ASP A 265 10.74 3.25 19.43
CA ASP A 265 11.54 2.32 18.63
C ASP A 265 11.62 2.71 17.14
N TYR A 266 11.01 3.84 16.76
CA TYR A 266 10.87 4.26 15.37
C TYR A 266 11.50 5.63 15.12
N ASP A 267 12.61 5.66 14.38
CA ASP A 267 13.23 6.90 13.93
C ASP A 267 12.60 7.39 12.61
N PHE A 268 12.29 8.68 12.55
CA PHE A 268 11.65 9.28 11.38
C PHE A 268 12.51 9.20 10.11
N GLU A 269 13.82 9.47 10.19
CA GLU A 269 14.68 9.51 9.00
C GLU A 269 14.87 8.09 8.44
N GLU A 270 15.07 7.11 9.32
CA GLU A 270 15.16 5.70 8.93
C GLU A 270 13.86 5.21 8.29
N CYS A 271 12.71 5.48 8.91
CA CYS A 271 11.41 5.05 8.40
C CYS A 271 11.04 5.77 7.09
N ALA A 272 11.33 7.07 6.98
CA ALA A 272 11.09 7.83 5.76
C ALA A 272 11.98 7.34 4.62
N THR A 273 13.27 7.08 4.88
CA THR A 273 14.20 6.49 3.90
C THR A 273 13.70 5.12 3.43
N ALA A 274 13.29 4.25 4.35
CA ALA A 274 12.75 2.94 4.02
C ALA A 274 11.49 3.02 3.14
N LEU A 275 10.59 3.97 3.41
CA LEU A 275 9.42 4.22 2.56
C LEU A 275 9.85 4.73 1.17
N LEU A 276 10.81 5.66 1.11
CA LEU A 276 11.27 6.26 -0.14
C LEU A 276 12.03 5.28 -1.04
N ASP A 277 12.62 4.24 -0.47
CA ASP A 277 13.27 3.13 -1.19
C ASP A 277 12.26 2.11 -1.76
N VAL A 278 10.94 2.28 -1.51
CA VAL A 278 9.89 1.43 -2.08
C VAL A 278 9.68 1.74 -3.57
N GLY A 279 10.16 0.83 -4.42
CA GLY A 279 9.91 0.88 -5.86
C GLY A 279 10.55 2.10 -6.53
N SER A 280 10.25 2.32 -7.81
CA SER A 280 10.86 3.44 -8.56
C SER A 280 10.32 4.81 -8.15
N SER A 281 9.01 4.91 -7.89
CA SER A 281 8.32 6.15 -7.52
C SER A 281 7.21 5.97 -6.48
N SER A 282 6.76 4.74 -6.22
CA SER A 282 5.60 4.44 -5.37
C SER A 282 5.77 4.94 -3.93
N GLY A 283 6.94 4.72 -3.34
CA GLY A 283 7.29 5.22 -2.01
C GLY A 283 7.18 6.74 -1.88
N MET A 284 7.61 7.46 -2.93
CA MET A 284 7.59 8.91 -2.96
C MET A 284 6.19 9.48 -3.19
N ASP A 285 5.38 8.88 -4.06
CA ASP A 285 3.98 9.27 -4.25
C ASP A 285 3.15 8.98 -2.97
N THR A 286 3.47 7.89 -2.25
CA THR A 286 2.89 7.59 -0.93
C THR A 286 3.31 8.62 0.12
N TYR A 287 4.60 8.97 0.18
CA TYR A 287 5.12 10.00 1.07
C TYR A 287 4.50 11.37 0.79
N PHE A 288 4.24 11.69 -0.48
CA PHE A 288 3.48 12.88 -0.86
C PHE A 288 2.07 12.84 -0.26
N GLY A 289 1.36 11.72 -0.35
CA GLY A 289 0.02 11.56 0.25
C GLY A 289 0.00 11.80 1.75
N LEU A 290 0.95 11.21 2.48
CA LEU A 290 1.12 11.41 3.93
C LEU A 290 1.36 12.90 4.26
N SER A 291 2.34 13.52 3.59
CA SER A 291 2.72 14.93 3.78
C SER A 291 1.56 15.86 3.46
N PHE A 292 0.87 15.61 2.35
CA PHE A 292 -0.25 16.38 1.87
C PHE A 292 -1.42 16.36 2.85
N ALA A 293 -1.74 15.20 3.41
CA ALA A 293 -2.80 15.06 4.41
C ALA A 293 -2.47 15.82 5.70
N ILE A 294 -1.24 15.70 6.21
CA ILE A 294 -0.78 16.40 7.42
C ILE A 294 -0.84 17.92 7.23
N MET A 295 -0.26 18.42 6.13
CA MET A 295 -0.22 19.87 5.85
C MET A 295 -1.59 20.45 5.51
N SER A 296 -2.44 19.66 4.83
CA SER A 296 -3.81 20.08 4.54
C SER A 296 -4.63 20.13 5.82
N CYS A 297 -4.52 19.14 6.69
CA CYS A 297 -5.26 19.09 7.94
C CYS A 297 -5.01 20.32 8.82
N GLY A 298 -3.84 20.95 8.74
CA GLY A 298 -3.49 22.13 9.55
C GLY A 298 -3.83 21.93 11.02
N LEU A 299 -3.72 20.68 11.50
CA LEU A 299 -4.44 20.23 12.68
C LEU A 299 -3.79 20.80 13.94
N LEU A 300 -4.45 21.87 14.38
CA LEU A 300 -4.67 22.39 15.73
C LEU A 300 -3.44 22.96 16.45
#